data_AF-A0A843CGV2-F1
#
_entry.id   AF-A0A843CGV2-F1
#
_cell.length_a   1.000
_cell.length_b   1.000
_cell.length_c   1.000
_cell.angle_alpha   90.00
_cell.angle_beta   90.00
_cell.angle_gamma   90.00
#
_symmetry.space_group_name_H-M   'P 1'
#
loop_
_entity.id
_entity.type
_entity.pdbx_description
1 polymer ?
#
loop_
_entity_poly.entity_id
_entity_poly.type
_entity_poly.pdbx_seq_one_letter_code
_entity_poly.pdbx_strand_id
1 'polypeptide(L)'
;MSYAEVLEEANISSEDIIKKLSAYHIWSDSYIKERRNWQPEKPMKIAFLKIYKIPPFNTPIKSEYQGCKSWININAEIPVGEAVLSDLEIKSKLNEFKEIIK
;
A
#
# COMPACT_ATOMS: atom_id res chain seq x y z
N MET A 1 1.77 4.52 13.78
CA MET A 1 1.62 3.27 12.98
C MET A 1 0.79 3.60 11.76
N SER A 2 0.88 2.84 10.67
CA SER A 2 0.02 3.05 9.51
C SER A 2 -0.47 1.71 8.99
N TYR A 3 -1.66 1.72 8.39
CA TYR A 3 -2.18 0.59 7.64
C TYR A 3 -2.74 1.07 6.31
N ALA A 4 -3.04 0.12 5.43
CA ALA A 4 -3.52 0.41 4.09
C ALA A 4 -4.73 -0.45 3.77
N GLU A 5 -5.63 0.11 2.98
CA GLU A 5 -6.73 -0.58 2.33
C GLU A 5 -6.46 -0.58 0.82
N VAL A 6 -6.62 -1.73 0.16
CA VAL A 6 -6.52 -1.83 -1.29
C VAL A 6 -7.84 -1.39 -1.90
N LEU A 7 -7.83 -0.29 -2.65
CA LEU A 7 -9.04 0.21 -3.34
C LEU A 7 -9.18 -0.30 -4.77
N GLU A 8 -8.07 -0.66 -5.41
CA GLU A 8 -8.04 -1.21 -6.76
C GLU A 8 -6.78 -2.03 -6.95
N GLU A 9 -6.86 -3.11 -7.73
CA GLU A 9 -5.71 -3.90 -8.14
C GLU A 9 -5.84 -4.40 -9.58
N ALA A 10 -4.70 -4.51 -10.26
CA ALA A 10 -4.66 -4.99 -11.63
C ALA A 10 -3.38 -5.79 -11.90
N ASN A 11 -3.44 -6.61 -12.94
CA ASN A 11 -2.30 -7.33 -13.49
C ASN A 11 -1.97 -6.72 -14.85
N ILE A 12 -0.81 -6.09 -14.97
CA ILE A 12 -0.40 -5.37 -16.18
C ILE A 12 0.84 -6.00 -16.77
N SER A 13 0.75 -6.38 -18.06
CA SER A 13 1.90 -6.87 -18.83
C SER A 13 2.54 -5.80 -19.71
N SER A 14 1.81 -4.71 -20.00
CA SER A 14 2.24 -3.62 -20.88
C SER A 14 3.26 -2.71 -20.21
N GLU A 15 4.44 -2.58 -20.82
CA GLU A 15 5.50 -1.69 -20.33
C GLU A 15 5.10 -0.22 -20.39
N ASP A 16 4.34 0.18 -21.41
CA ASP A 16 3.88 1.57 -21.56
C ASP A 16 2.93 1.97 -20.41
N ILE A 17 2.05 1.06 -19.99
CA ILE A 17 1.15 1.28 -18.84
C ILE A 17 1.99 1.35 -17.55
N ILE A 18 2.92 0.42 -17.34
CA ILE A 18 3.80 0.42 -16.17
C ILE A 18 4.60 1.72 -16.07
N LYS A 19 5.14 2.22 -17.20
CA LYS A 19 5.90 3.47 -17.24
C LYS A 19 5.04 4.70 -16.93
N LYS A 20 3.77 4.74 -17.35
CA LYS A 20 2.83 5.81 -16.97
C LYS A 20 2.57 5.86 -15.46
N LEU A 21 2.77 4.75 -14.76
CA LEU A 21 2.60 4.65 -13.31
C LEU A 21 3.83 5.10 -12.51
N SER A 22 4.96 5.45 -13.13
CA SER A 22 6.17 5.90 -12.42
C SER A 22 5.92 7.08 -11.48
N ALA A 23 4.93 7.95 -11.78
CA ALA A 23 4.56 9.08 -10.93
C ALA A 23 3.82 8.68 -9.63
N TYR A 24 3.38 7.43 -9.51
CA TYR A 24 2.53 6.95 -8.41
C TYR A 24 3.28 6.07 -7.40
N HIS A 25 4.58 5.83 -7.59
CA HIS A 25 5.39 5.02 -6.68
C HIS A 25 6.78 5.62 -6.46
N ILE A 26 7.42 5.22 -5.36
CA ILE A 26 8.77 5.69 -4.99
C ILE A 26 9.91 4.91 -5.69
N TRP A 27 9.59 3.85 -6.42
CA TRP A 27 10.59 2.99 -7.06
C TRP A 27 11.21 3.66 -8.29
N SER A 28 12.50 3.39 -8.53
CA SER A 28 13.16 3.86 -9.74
C SER A 28 12.72 3.06 -10.97
N ASP A 29 12.80 3.69 -12.15
CA ASP A 29 12.53 3.01 -13.42
C ASP A 29 13.43 1.79 -13.64
N SER A 30 14.69 1.83 -13.18
CA SER A 30 15.61 0.69 -13.28
C SER A 30 15.13 -0.51 -12.45
N TYR A 31 14.68 -0.26 -11.22
CA TYR A 31 14.15 -1.30 -10.33
C TYR A 31 12.90 -1.95 -10.91
N ILE A 32 11.97 -1.15 -11.43
CA ILE A 32 10.74 -1.65 -12.06
C ILE A 32 11.05 -2.50 -13.29
N LYS A 33 12.01 -2.08 -14.13
CA LYS A 33 12.46 -2.86 -15.30
C LYS A 33 13.07 -4.20 -14.91
N GLU A 34 13.98 -4.23 -13.93
CA GLU A 34 14.55 -5.48 -13.43
C GLU A 34 13.46 -6.41 -12.90
N ARG A 35 12.49 -5.86 -12.17
CA ARG A 35 11.36 -6.63 -11.63
C ARG A 35 10.47 -7.19 -12.75
N ARG A 36 10.23 -6.42 -13.82
CA ARG A 36 9.47 -6.85 -15.00
C ARG A 36 10.19 -7.93 -15.80
N ASN A 37 11.50 -7.82 -15.93
CA ASN A 37 12.36 -8.80 -16.62
C ASN A 37 12.49 -10.11 -15.84
N TRP A 38 12.24 -10.10 -14.53
CA TRP A 38 12.17 -11.31 -13.73
C TRP A 38 10.81 -12.01 -13.92
N GLN A 39 10.79 -13.08 -14.71
CA GLN A 39 9.59 -13.79 -15.18
C GLN A 39 8.72 -12.94 -16.12
N PRO A 40 9.24 -12.60 -17.33
CA PRO A 40 8.60 -11.66 -18.23
C PRO A 40 7.23 -12.14 -18.76
N GLU A 41 6.99 -13.45 -18.73
CA GLU A 41 5.70 -14.06 -19.07
C GLU A 41 4.58 -13.75 -18.06
N LYS A 42 4.94 -13.34 -16.83
CA LYS A 42 3.96 -13.01 -15.80
C LYS A 42 3.65 -11.51 -15.79
N PRO A 43 2.37 -11.12 -15.65
CA PRO A 43 2.01 -9.73 -15.48
C PRO A 43 2.55 -9.18 -14.15
N MET A 44 2.80 -7.88 -14.11
CA MET A 44 3.12 -7.18 -12.87
C MET A 44 1.82 -6.87 -12.12
N LYS A 45 1.72 -7.29 -10.86
CA LYS A 45 0.60 -6.92 -10.00
C LYS A 45 0.82 -5.51 -9.46
N ILE A 46 -0.17 -4.65 -9.63
CA ILE A 46 -0.22 -3.28 -9.12
C ILE A 46 -1.45 -3.09 -8.25
N ALA A 47 -1.33 -2.25 -7.23
CA ALA A 47 -2.40 -1.94 -6.30
C ALA A 47 -2.42 -0.44 -5.97
N PHE A 48 -3.62 0.15 -5.93
CA PHE A 48 -3.85 1.49 -5.42
C PHE A 48 -4.26 1.39 -3.94
N LEU A 49 -3.53 2.10 -3.07
CA LEU A 49 -3.69 1.99 -1.62
C LEU A 49 -4.26 3.27 -1.03
N LYS A 50 -5.32 3.14 -0.22
CA LYS A 50 -5.75 4.17 0.74
C LYS A 50 -4.98 3.98 2.04
N ILE A 51 -4.18 4.97 2.42
CA ILE A 51 -3.34 4.90 3.61
C ILE A 51 -4.02 5.57 4.79
N TYR A 52 -3.99 4.91 5.94
CA TYR A 52 -4.48 5.42 7.21
C TYR A 52 -3.31 5.56 8.19
N LYS A 53 -3.23 6.70 8.86
CA LYS A 53 -2.25 6.97 9.90
C LYS A 53 -2.91 6.81 11.27
N ILE A 54 -2.39 5.90 12.07
CA ILE A 54 -2.82 5.71 13.45
C ILE A 54 -2.04 6.69 14.33
N PRO A 55 -2.70 7.55 15.11
CA PRO A 55 -2.04 8.47 16.02
C PRO A 55 -1.25 7.70 17.08
N PRO A 56 -0.20 8.31 17.67
CA PRO A 56 0.49 7.72 18.82
C PRO A 56 -0.51 7.43 19.95
N PHE A 57 -0.40 6.24 20.55
CA PHE A 57 -1.21 5.86 21.71
C PHE A 57 -0.38 5.05 22.69
N ASN A 58 -0.79 5.10 23.95
CA ASN A 58 -0.14 4.36 25.02
C ASN A 58 -1.00 3.14 25.39
N THR A 59 -0.36 2.02 25.65
CA THR A 59 -1.00 0.83 26.19
C THR A 59 -0.23 0.35 27.42
N PRO A 60 -0.92 -0.19 28.44
CA PRO A 60 -0.24 -0.75 29.60
C PRO A 60 0.52 -2.03 29.19
N ILE A 61 1.72 -2.20 29.75
CA ILE A 61 2.50 -3.43 29.57
C ILE A 61 1.81 -4.55 30.35
N LYS A 62 1.28 -5.55 29.64
CA LYS A 62 0.71 -6.76 30.24
C LYS A 62 1.75 -7.87 30.28
N SER A 63 1.64 -8.77 31.27
CA SER A 63 2.51 -9.95 31.39
C SER A 63 2.46 -10.83 30.14
N GLU A 64 1.31 -10.91 29.47
CA GLU A 64 1.11 -11.64 28.21
C GLU A 64 1.98 -11.11 27.05
N TYR A 65 2.49 -9.88 27.13
CA TYR A 65 3.40 -9.29 26.13
C TYR A 65 4.87 -9.58 26.41
N GLN A 66 5.20 -10.20 27.55
CA GLN A 66 6.59 -10.47 27.91
C GLN A 66 7.16 -11.73 27.21
N GLY A 67 8.49 -11.80 27.13
CA GLY A 67 9.26 -12.89 26.53
C GLY A 67 9.63 -12.65 25.06
N CYS A 68 10.42 -13.56 24.49
CA CYS A 68 10.80 -13.51 23.07
C CYS A 68 9.67 -14.03 22.19
N LYS A 69 8.68 -13.19 21.90
CA LYS A 69 7.60 -13.48 20.96
C LYS A 69 7.81 -12.69 19.67
N SER A 70 7.75 -13.36 18.52
CA SER A 70 7.79 -12.67 17.22
C SER A 70 6.50 -11.90 16.91
N TRP A 71 5.41 -12.22 17.61
CA TRP A 71 4.09 -11.61 17.47
C TRP A 71 3.38 -11.54 18.81
N ILE A 72 2.71 -10.42 19.07
CA ILE A 72 1.82 -10.26 20.23
C ILE A 72 0.46 -9.77 19.74
N ASN A 73 -0.60 -10.28 20.36
CA ASN A 73 -1.94 -9.73 20.16
C ASN A 73 -2.13 -8.57 21.10
N ILE A 74 -2.25 -7.35 20.55
CA ILE A 74 -2.54 -6.15 21.33
C ILE A 74 -4.02 -6.22 21.72
N ASN A 75 -4.29 -6.84 22.87
CA ASN A 75 -5.62 -6.93 23.49
C ASN A 75 -6.03 -5.58 24.12
N ALA A 76 -5.92 -4.51 23.35
CA ALA A 76 -6.30 -3.15 23.73
C ALA A 76 -7.01 -2.51 22.52
N GLU A 77 -7.89 -1.55 22.79
CA GLU A 77 -8.48 -0.76 21.71
C GLU A 77 -7.38 0.01 20.99
N ILE A 78 -7.21 -0.28 19.70
CA ILE A 78 -6.29 0.45 18.83
C ILE A 78 -7.07 1.65 18.28
N PRO A 79 -6.53 2.87 18.36
CA PRO A 79 -7.19 4.03 17.77
C PRO A 79 -7.44 3.81 16.28
N VAL A 80 -8.62 4.25 15.83
CA VAL A 80 -8.94 4.26 14.40
C VAL A 80 -7.95 5.20 13.69
N GLY A 81 -7.38 4.74 12.58
CA GLY A 81 -6.49 5.57 11.79
C GLY A 81 -7.25 6.59 10.96
N GLU A 82 -6.64 7.74 10.73
CA GLU A 82 -7.18 8.78 9.86
C GLU A 82 -6.61 8.62 8.45
N ALA A 83 -7.46 8.74 7.43
CA ALA A 83 -7.01 8.72 6.04
C ALA A 83 -6.04 9.89 5.80
N VAL A 84 -4.90 9.59 5.15
CA VAL A 84 -3.86 10.61 4.89
C VAL A 84 -4.31 11.64 3.86
N LEU A 85 -5.26 11.29 3.00
CA LEU A 85 -5.87 12.16 2.00
C LEU A 85 -7.39 12.20 2.23
N SER A 86 -8.04 13.28 1.78
CA SER A 86 -9.49 13.38 1.79
C SER A 86 -10.13 12.39 0.81
N ASP A 87 -11.40 12.03 1.03
CA ASP A 87 -12.11 11.12 0.14
C ASP A 87 -12.24 11.68 -1.30
N LEU A 88 -12.30 13.01 -1.46
CA LEU A 88 -12.30 13.66 -2.76
C LEU A 88 -10.97 13.49 -3.50
N GLU A 89 -9.84 13.71 -2.82
CA GLU A 89 -8.51 13.53 -3.40
C GLU A 89 -8.25 12.06 -3.75
N ILE A 90 -8.64 11.14 -2.85
CA ILE A 90 -8.55 9.69 -3.09
C ILE A 90 -9.34 9.33 -4.33
N LYS A 91 -10.59 9.80 -4.45
CA LYS A 91 -11.45 9.52 -5.61
C LYS A 91 -10.86 10.08 -6.90
N SER A 92 -10.30 11.30 -6.88
CA SER A 92 -9.64 11.88 -8.06
C SER A 92 -8.46 11.03 -8.51
N LYS A 93 -7.53 10.75 -7.59
CA LYS A 93 -6.33 9.95 -7.88
C LYS A 93 -6.65 8.52 -8.29
N LEU A 94 -7.69 7.93 -7.71
CA LEU A 94 -8.17 6.60 -8.08
C LEU A 94 -8.73 6.59 -9.50
N ASN A 95 -9.48 7.62 -9.90
CA ASN A 95 -9.97 7.72 -11.27
C ASN A 95 -8.82 7.90 -12.26
N GLU A 96 -7.85 8.78 -11.97
CA GLU A 96 -6.65 8.96 -12.78
C GLU A 96 -5.88 7.64 -12.93
N PHE A 97 -5.70 6.91 -11.83
CA PHE A 97 -5.08 5.58 -11.84
C PHE A 97 -5.87 4.60 -12.72
N LYS A 98 -7.20 4.54 -12.59
CA LYS A 98 -8.07 3.67 -13.39
C LYS A 98 -7.99 3.98 -14.89
N GLU A 99 -7.90 5.24 -15.28
CA GLU A 99 -7.72 5.60 -16.70
C GLU A 99 -6.35 5.19 -17.25
N ILE A 100 -5.31 5.10 -16.41
CA ILE A 100 -3.99 4.64 -16.82
C ILE A 100 -3.95 3.12 -17.02
N ILE A 101 -4.63 2.36 -16.15
CA ILE A 101 -4.59 0.89 -16.15
C ILE A 101 -5.64 0.22 -17.04
N LYS A 102 -6.54 1.00 -17.67
CA LYS A 102 -7.41 0.53 -18.76
C LYS A 102 -6.59 0.09 -19.97
#